data_AF-A0ABC9CJD4-F1
#
_entry.id   AF-A0ABC9CJD4-F1
#
_cell.length_a   1.000
_cell.length_b   1.000
_cell.length_c   1.000
_cell.angle_alpha   90.00
_cell.angle_beta   90.00
_cell.angle_gamma   90.00
#
_symmetry.space_group_name_H-M   'P 1'
#
loop_
_entity.id
_entity.type
_entity.pdbx_description
1 polymer ?
#
loop_
_entity_poly.entity_id
_entity_poly.type
_entity_poly.pdbx_seq_one_letter_code
_entity_poly.pdbx_strand_id
1 'polypeptide(L)'
;MAATAPTPSPFVASTRRFAPRLRSLLPAGAMSSSSATASAPNLSSGAGEEAQAPPLPHSTLEIAGARRGLLSSFASLRAPYRAFPVLASNRHVETIFAALTRSLPAVKLRRECLRAPDDGAVALDWVAGDDRALPTDAPVLILLPGLTGGSDDTYVRHMLMRARSKGWRVVVFNSRGCAESPVTTPKETDKCPLAGAVSMCNPFNLVIADEDFHKGFNNVYDRALARALRTIFKKHALLFEDIDGEYNIPKAANARTVRDFDEGLTRVSFGFKSVDDYYSNSSSSDSIKNVCIPLLCIQADNDPIAPSRGIPREDIKANSNCLLIVTPKGGHLGWVAGDEAPFGCPWTDPIVMEYLEYLQNEKNSSTKNNYLSYEQQGVSEASAPHLTVHVQT
;
A
#
# COMPACT_ATOMS: atom_id res chain seq x y z
N MET A 1 -21.83 -51.71 9.01
CA MET A 1 -21.45 -52.01 7.61
C MET A 1 -21.16 -50.69 6.89
N ALA A 2 -20.22 -50.73 5.94
CA ALA A 2 -19.84 -49.71 4.94
C ALA A 2 -20.30 -48.25 5.12
N ALA A 3 -19.33 -47.34 5.21
CA ALA A 3 -19.51 -45.93 4.87
C ALA A 3 -19.46 -45.74 3.34
N THR A 4 -20.26 -44.81 2.81
CA THR A 4 -20.20 -44.39 1.40
C THR A 4 -19.69 -42.94 1.32
N ALA A 5 -18.51 -42.76 0.72
CA ALA A 5 -17.91 -41.45 0.50
C ALA A 5 -18.51 -40.74 -0.73
N PRO A 6 -18.66 -39.40 -0.72
CA PRO A 6 -19.00 -38.64 -1.92
C PRO A 6 -17.77 -38.45 -2.81
N THR A 7 -17.96 -38.67 -4.12
CA THR A 7 -16.95 -38.55 -5.17
C THR A 7 -16.50 -37.10 -5.43
N PRO A 8 -15.22 -36.86 -5.78
CA PRO A 8 -14.72 -35.53 -6.13
C PRO A 8 -15.17 -35.09 -7.54
N SER A 9 -15.52 -33.80 -7.68
CA SER A 9 -15.88 -33.18 -8.96
C SER A 9 -14.64 -32.76 -9.78
N PRO A 10 -14.60 -32.99 -11.11
CA PRO A 10 -13.42 -32.73 -11.93
C PRO A 10 -13.47 -31.34 -12.60
N PHE A 11 -12.82 -30.34 -12.01
CA PHE A 11 -12.52 -29.06 -12.69
C PHE A 11 -11.03 -28.69 -12.58
N VAL A 12 -10.20 -29.38 -13.37
CA VAL A 12 -8.81 -28.98 -13.65
C VAL A 12 -8.80 -28.15 -14.93
N ALA A 13 -9.01 -26.84 -14.82
CA ALA A 13 -8.91 -25.92 -15.95
C ALA A 13 -7.43 -25.62 -16.27
N SER A 14 -6.87 -26.36 -17.24
CA SER A 14 -5.52 -26.11 -17.77
C SER A 14 -5.48 -24.81 -18.58
N THR A 15 -5.01 -23.71 -17.99
CA THR A 15 -4.70 -22.48 -18.72
C THR A 15 -3.30 -22.55 -19.34
N ARG A 16 -3.26 -22.89 -20.63
CA ARG A 16 -2.03 -22.85 -21.43
C ARG A 16 -1.48 -21.41 -21.47
N ARG A 17 -0.28 -21.20 -20.92
CA ARG A 17 0.42 -19.92 -21.00
C ARG A 17 0.90 -19.66 -22.44
N PHE A 18 0.43 -18.57 -23.05
CA PHE A 18 1.11 -17.98 -24.20
C PHE A 18 2.30 -17.16 -23.69
N ALA A 19 3.52 -17.64 -23.95
CA ALA A 19 4.74 -16.89 -23.68
C ALA A 19 5.23 -16.22 -24.97
N PRO A 20 5.32 -14.88 -25.05
CA PRO A 20 5.99 -14.23 -26.17
C PRO A 20 7.51 -14.45 -26.03
N ARG A 21 8.08 -15.23 -26.94
CA ARG A 21 9.54 -15.33 -27.09
C ARG A 21 10.07 -14.06 -27.75
N LEU A 22 10.65 -13.13 -26.99
CA LEU A 22 11.70 -12.26 -27.51
C LEU A 22 13.05 -12.75 -26.98
N ARG A 23 13.95 -13.10 -27.90
CA ARG A 23 15.31 -13.54 -27.58
C ARG A 23 16.30 -12.56 -28.21
N SER A 24 17.27 -12.14 -27.40
CA SER A 24 18.60 -11.66 -27.78
C SER A 24 18.71 -10.61 -28.90
N LEU A 25 18.96 -9.36 -28.51
CA LEU A 25 19.94 -8.50 -29.18
C LEU A 25 20.77 -7.76 -28.13
N LEU A 26 22.10 -7.97 -28.21
CA LEU A 26 23.25 -7.16 -27.74
C LEU A 26 24.36 -8.03 -27.08
N PRO A 27 25.64 -7.63 -27.21
CA PRO A 27 26.75 -8.60 -27.34
C PRO A 27 27.46 -8.94 -26.03
N ALA A 28 28.18 -10.07 -26.05
CA ALA A 28 29.15 -10.41 -25.01
C ALA A 28 30.37 -9.48 -25.07
N GLY A 29 30.78 -8.94 -23.92
CA GLY A 29 31.94 -8.05 -23.77
C GLY A 29 32.71 -8.34 -22.48
N ALA A 30 33.83 -9.04 -22.64
CA ALA A 30 34.95 -9.28 -21.72
C ALA A 30 34.77 -8.97 -20.20
N MET A 31 34.90 -10.03 -19.38
CA MET A 31 35.37 -9.88 -18.00
C MET A 31 36.86 -9.48 -18.03
N SER A 32 37.26 -8.51 -17.21
CA SER A 32 38.67 -8.30 -16.84
C SER A 32 38.80 -8.14 -15.34
N SER A 33 39.40 -9.12 -14.68
CA SER A 33 39.74 -9.09 -13.26
C SER A 33 40.97 -8.20 -13.01
N SER A 34 40.86 -7.22 -12.13
CA SER A 34 42.01 -6.53 -11.55
C SER A 34 41.95 -6.61 -10.02
N SER A 35 42.85 -7.42 -9.45
CA SER A 35 43.12 -7.47 -8.02
C SER A 35 43.94 -6.25 -7.60
N ALA A 36 43.49 -5.50 -6.60
CA ALA A 36 44.25 -4.41 -5.99
C ALA A 36 44.33 -4.60 -4.47
N THR A 37 45.50 -5.01 -3.98
CA THR A 37 45.86 -5.08 -2.56
C THR A 37 46.58 -3.79 -2.13
N ALA A 38 46.03 -3.08 -1.15
CA ALA A 38 46.75 -2.12 -0.29
C ALA A 38 45.89 -1.89 0.98
N SER A 39 46.31 -2.40 2.14
CA SER A 39 47.18 -1.72 3.12
C SER A 39 46.41 -0.74 4.03
N ALA A 40 46.35 -1.07 5.32
CA ALA A 40 45.69 -0.26 6.34
C ALA A 40 46.53 0.98 6.75
N PRO A 41 45.90 2.14 7.03
CA PRO A 41 46.54 3.25 7.72
C PRO A 41 46.40 3.16 9.25
N ASN A 42 47.29 3.87 9.96
CA ASN A 42 47.50 3.78 11.40
C ASN A 42 46.36 4.32 12.28
N LEU A 43 46.33 3.88 13.55
CA LEU A 43 45.69 4.63 14.63
C LEU A 43 46.37 6.01 14.79
N SER A 44 45.56 7.06 14.85
CA SER A 44 45.95 8.34 15.47
C SER A 44 44.83 8.83 16.38
N SER A 45 45.22 9.32 17.56
CA SER A 45 44.35 9.69 18.67
C SER A 45 43.58 11.00 18.45
N GLY A 46 42.30 11.01 18.86
CA GLY A 46 41.71 12.08 19.65
C GLY A 46 41.48 13.45 18.99
N ALA A 47 40.28 13.62 18.44
CA ALA A 47 39.55 14.89 18.46
C ALA A 47 38.06 14.56 18.66
N GLY A 48 37.32 15.40 19.38
CA GLY A 48 35.93 15.08 19.76
C GLY A 48 35.01 14.94 18.53
N GLU A 49 34.15 13.93 18.55
CA GLU A 49 33.01 13.87 17.65
C GLU A 49 32.04 15.01 18.03
N GLU A 50 32.17 16.16 17.36
CA GLU A 50 31.03 17.05 17.19
C GLU A 50 29.91 16.22 16.57
N ALA A 51 28.79 16.10 17.29
CA ALA A 51 27.62 15.37 16.81
C ALA A 51 27.09 16.06 15.55
N GLN A 52 27.53 15.58 14.38
CA GLN A 52 27.15 16.15 13.09
C GLN A 52 25.63 16.21 13.01
N ALA A 53 25.11 17.39 12.64
CA ALA A 53 23.68 17.60 12.46
C ALA A 53 23.12 16.49 11.54
N PRO A 54 22.02 15.81 11.92
CA PRO A 54 21.60 14.60 11.23
C PRO A 54 21.39 14.86 9.72
N PRO A 55 21.91 13.99 8.83
CA PRO A 55 21.91 14.25 7.40
C PRO A 55 20.48 14.44 6.88
N LEU A 56 20.25 15.57 6.20
CA LEU A 56 18.94 15.91 5.66
C LEU A 56 18.60 15.03 4.43
N PRO A 57 17.31 14.74 4.20
CA PRO A 57 16.85 14.16 2.94
C PRO A 57 17.26 15.00 1.72
N HIS A 58 17.40 14.35 0.56
CA HIS A 58 17.83 15.03 -0.66
C HIS A 58 16.81 16.06 -1.15
N SER A 59 17.30 17.23 -1.58
CA SER A 59 16.51 18.42 -1.99
C SER A 59 15.59 18.21 -3.21
N THR A 60 15.64 17.05 -3.85
CA THR A 60 14.73 16.64 -4.93
C THR A 60 13.35 16.21 -4.42
N LEU A 61 13.17 16.06 -3.11
CA LEU A 61 11.93 15.63 -2.47
C LEU A 61 11.28 16.80 -1.73
N GLU A 62 9.99 17.01 -1.95
CA GLU A 62 9.20 17.85 -1.04
C GLU A 62 8.93 17.03 0.23
N ILE A 63 9.16 17.61 1.41
CA ILE A 63 8.93 16.93 2.69
C ILE A 63 8.19 17.88 3.62
N ALA A 64 7.03 17.45 4.14
CA ALA A 64 6.18 18.21 5.05
C ALA A 64 5.74 17.35 6.23
N GLY A 65 5.06 17.94 7.22
CA GLY A 65 4.69 17.23 8.44
C GLY A 65 5.74 17.27 9.55
N ALA A 66 5.40 16.62 10.65
CA ALA A 66 6.21 16.52 11.85
C ALA A 66 7.19 15.35 11.80
N ARG A 67 7.88 15.10 12.93
CA ARG A 67 8.94 14.09 13.07
C ARG A 67 10.05 14.15 12.00
N ARG A 68 10.26 15.25 11.24
CA ARG A 68 11.30 15.33 10.17
C ARG A 68 12.70 14.82 10.57
N GLY A 69 13.11 14.93 11.84
CA GLY A 69 14.37 14.37 12.34
C GLY A 69 14.49 12.85 12.17
N LEU A 70 13.38 12.12 12.19
CA LEU A 70 13.25 10.68 11.91
C LEU A 70 13.83 10.31 10.54
N LEU A 71 13.62 11.18 9.54
CA LEU A 71 14.07 10.98 8.16
C LEU A 71 15.58 11.02 7.98
N SER A 72 16.32 11.59 8.94
CA SER A 72 17.78 11.56 8.91
C SER A 72 18.34 10.13 9.11
N SER A 73 17.57 9.25 9.75
CA SER A 73 17.90 7.83 9.89
C SER A 73 17.66 7.03 8.61
N PHE A 74 16.92 7.57 7.65
CA PHE A 74 16.51 6.88 6.43
C PHE A 74 17.58 7.01 5.36
N ALA A 75 18.37 5.95 5.18
CA ALA A 75 19.44 5.92 4.17
C ALA A 75 18.88 6.13 2.76
N SER A 76 17.69 5.57 2.48
CA SER A 76 17.03 5.66 1.16
C SER A 76 16.62 7.08 0.77
N LEU A 77 16.48 8.02 1.72
CA LEU A 77 16.15 9.42 1.45
C LEU A 77 17.35 10.33 1.21
N ARG A 78 18.58 9.86 1.43
CA ARG A 78 19.82 10.65 1.27
C ARG A 78 20.26 10.78 -0.19
N ALA A 79 19.87 9.83 -1.03
CA ALA A 79 20.20 9.83 -2.45
C ALA A 79 19.25 10.74 -3.27
N PRO A 80 19.71 11.33 -4.38
CA PRO A 80 18.84 12.06 -5.30
C PRO A 80 17.75 11.17 -5.89
N TYR A 81 16.54 11.69 -6.01
CA TYR A 81 15.46 11.00 -6.72
C TYR A 81 15.77 10.91 -8.22
N ARG A 82 16.03 9.69 -8.71
CA ARG A 82 16.43 9.41 -10.10
C ARG A 82 15.33 8.66 -10.85
N ALA A 83 14.38 9.41 -11.40
CA ALA A 83 13.34 8.88 -12.28
C ALA A 83 13.95 8.25 -13.56
N PHE A 84 13.51 7.05 -13.94
CA PHE A 84 14.09 6.33 -15.09
C PHE A 84 13.77 7.05 -16.41
N PRO A 85 14.77 7.53 -17.18
CA PRO A 85 14.56 8.59 -18.19
C PRO A 85 13.46 8.35 -19.23
N VAL A 86 13.31 7.11 -19.72
CA VAL A 86 12.35 6.79 -20.78
C VAL A 86 10.95 6.49 -20.22
N LEU A 87 10.86 5.62 -19.20
CA LEU A 87 9.57 5.17 -18.67
C LEU A 87 8.91 6.22 -17.77
N ALA A 88 9.70 6.92 -16.95
CA ALA A 88 9.25 8.08 -16.18
C ALA A 88 9.36 9.40 -16.97
N SER A 89 9.47 9.35 -18.31
CA SER A 89 9.33 10.55 -19.15
C SER A 89 7.91 11.12 -19.08
N ASN A 90 6.91 10.24 -18.96
CA ASN A 90 5.49 10.54 -19.03
C ASN A 90 4.73 9.78 -17.93
N ARG A 91 3.94 10.50 -17.12
CA ARG A 91 3.16 9.94 -15.99
C ARG A 91 2.28 8.74 -16.36
N HIS A 92 1.73 8.71 -17.58
CA HIS A 92 0.87 7.63 -18.04
C HIS A 92 1.65 6.39 -18.46
N VAL A 93 2.81 6.58 -19.11
CA VAL A 93 3.71 5.49 -19.46
C VAL A 93 4.21 4.81 -18.18
N GLU A 94 4.57 5.60 -17.16
CA GLU A 94 5.02 5.10 -15.86
C GLU A 94 3.94 4.28 -15.14
N THR A 95 2.70 4.80 -15.01
CA THR A 95 1.57 4.08 -14.42
C THR A 95 1.22 2.79 -15.18
N ILE A 96 1.13 2.86 -16.51
CA ILE A 96 0.78 1.68 -17.33
C ILE A 96 1.88 0.62 -17.27
N PHE A 97 3.16 1.01 -17.30
CA PHE A 97 4.29 0.10 -17.14
C PHE A 97 4.22 -0.61 -15.78
N ALA A 98 4.04 0.14 -14.70
CA ALA A 98 3.92 -0.42 -13.36
C ALA A 98 2.78 -1.43 -13.21
N ALA A 99 1.63 -1.17 -13.84
CA ALA A 99 0.47 -2.06 -13.81
C ALA A 99 0.61 -3.32 -14.69
N LEU A 100 1.34 -3.24 -15.81
CA LEU A 100 1.36 -4.32 -16.83
C LEU A 100 2.66 -5.13 -16.92
N THR A 101 3.79 -4.58 -16.50
CA THR A 101 5.12 -5.19 -16.77
C THR A 101 5.98 -5.42 -15.54
N ARG A 102 5.57 -4.91 -14.37
CA ARG A 102 6.26 -5.18 -13.10
C ARG A 102 6.20 -6.68 -12.80
N SER A 103 7.32 -7.24 -12.34
CA SER A 103 7.41 -8.65 -11.98
C SER A 103 6.40 -8.97 -10.86
N LEU A 104 5.82 -10.18 -10.89
CA LEU A 104 4.89 -10.66 -9.87
C LEU A 104 5.57 -11.74 -9.01
N PRO A 105 6.00 -11.42 -7.78
CA PRO A 105 6.61 -12.41 -6.88
C PRO A 105 5.66 -13.57 -6.56
N ALA A 106 6.13 -14.80 -6.80
CA ALA A 106 5.37 -16.00 -6.54
C ALA A 106 5.32 -16.31 -5.03
N VAL A 107 4.21 -15.98 -4.38
CA VAL A 107 3.97 -16.31 -2.95
C VAL A 107 2.68 -17.13 -2.81
N LYS A 108 2.71 -18.16 -1.97
CA LYS A 108 1.52 -18.94 -1.64
C LYS A 108 0.75 -18.24 -0.52
N LEU A 109 -0.52 -17.92 -0.77
CA LEU A 109 -1.41 -17.31 0.22
C LEU A 109 -2.45 -18.33 0.71
N ARG A 110 -2.92 -18.14 1.94
CA ARG A 110 -4.04 -18.85 2.57
C ARG A 110 -5.14 -17.83 2.85
N ARG A 111 -6.28 -17.98 2.19
CA ARG A 111 -7.47 -17.18 2.48
C ARG A 111 -8.12 -17.59 3.79
N GLU A 112 -8.61 -16.59 4.51
CA GLU A 112 -9.43 -16.70 5.69
C GLU A 112 -10.59 -15.70 5.57
N CYS A 113 -11.82 -16.20 5.57
CA CYS A 113 -13.01 -15.36 5.47
C CYS A 113 -13.58 -15.14 6.88
N LEU A 114 -13.46 -13.92 7.39
CA LEU A 114 -14.04 -13.53 8.66
C LEU A 114 -15.47 -13.05 8.44
N ARG A 115 -16.43 -13.54 9.24
CA ARG A 115 -17.78 -12.99 9.30
C ARG A 115 -17.80 -11.83 10.31
N ALA A 116 -18.29 -10.68 9.89
CA ALA A 116 -18.41 -9.48 10.70
C ALA A 116 -19.76 -9.45 11.47
N PRO A 117 -19.90 -8.60 12.52
CA PRO A 117 -21.11 -8.56 13.36
C PRO A 117 -22.40 -8.11 12.65
N ASP A 118 -22.28 -7.62 11.41
CA ASP A 118 -23.36 -7.22 10.52
C ASP A 118 -23.72 -8.33 9.49
N ASP A 119 -23.28 -9.57 9.77
CA ASP A 119 -23.33 -10.73 8.88
C ASP A 119 -22.55 -10.59 7.55
N GLY A 120 -21.78 -9.51 7.41
CA GLY A 120 -20.82 -9.29 6.35
C GLY A 120 -19.66 -10.27 6.36
N ALA A 121 -18.86 -10.26 5.30
CA ALA A 121 -17.63 -11.05 5.24
C ALA A 121 -16.45 -10.25 4.68
N VAL A 122 -15.28 -10.49 5.26
CA VAL A 122 -13.98 -9.90 4.88
C VAL A 122 -13.03 -11.03 4.54
N ALA A 123 -12.30 -10.92 3.42
CA ALA A 123 -11.30 -11.90 3.02
C ALA A 123 -9.88 -11.44 3.38
N LEU A 124 -9.26 -12.12 4.34
CA LEU A 124 -7.87 -11.96 4.70
C LEU A 124 -7.02 -13.00 3.96
N ASP A 125 -6.03 -12.55 3.19
CA ASP A 125 -5.05 -13.44 2.56
C ASP A 125 -3.72 -13.40 3.33
N TRP A 126 -3.50 -14.43 4.13
CA TRP A 126 -2.27 -14.63 4.91
C TRP A 126 -1.19 -15.30 4.07
N VAL A 127 0.08 -15.04 4.35
CA VAL A 127 1.17 -15.85 3.79
C VAL A 127 1.12 -17.27 4.36
N ALA A 128 1.09 -18.27 3.49
CA ALA A 128 0.93 -19.66 3.90
C ALA A 128 2.21 -20.22 4.56
N GLY A 129 2.11 -20.60 5.84
CA GLY A 129 3.21 -21.17 6.62
C GLY A 129 3.83 -20.19 7.63
N ASP A 130 3.60 -18.88 7.48
CA ASP A 130 4.08 -17.86 8.42
C ASP A 130 3.33 -17.90 9.78
N ASP A 131 2.24 -18.68 9.86
CA ASP A 131 1.57 -19.11 11.09
C ASP A 131 2.43 -20.06 11.95
N ARG A 132 3.37 -20.78 11.34
CA ARG A 132 4.22 -21.79 12.00
C ARG A 132 5.70 -21.44 11.99
N ALA A 133 6.14 -20.71 10.97
CA ALA A 133 7.54 -20.36 10.76
C ALA A 133 7.99 -19.11 11.54
N LEU A 134 7.06 -18.21 11.87
CA LEU A 134 7.35 -16.97 12.59
C LEU A 134 6.90 -17.05 14.06
N PRO A 135 7.63 -16.43 15.00
CA PRO A 135 7.21 -16.29 16.40
C PRO A 135 5.80 -15.71 16.59
N THR A 136 5.18 -15.98 17.74
CA THR A 136 3.84 -15.48 18.09
C THR A 136 3.80 -13.96 18.30
N ASP A 137 4.92 -13.37 18.72
CA ASP A 137 5.15 -11.94 18.89
C ASP A 137 5.66 -11.23 17.62
N ALA A 138 5.87 -11.96 16.53
CA ALA A 138 6.32 -11.39 15.25
C ALA A 138 5.35 -10.28 14.76
N PRO A 139 5.86 -9.12 14.28
CA PRO A 139 5.03 -8.02 13.80
C PRO A 139 4.04 -8.43 12.72
N VAL A 140 2.89 -7.75 12.67
CA VAL A 140 1.88 -7.93 11.64
C VAL A 140 1.84 -6.69 10.73
N LEU A 141 2.06 -6.90 9.44
CA LEU A 141 1.80 -5.91 8.39
C LEU A 141 0.45 -6.19 7.74
N ILE A 142 -0.45 -5.21 7.79
CA ILE A 142 -1.71 -5.21 7.06
C ILE A 142 -1.53 -4.39 5.77
N LEU A 143 -1.74 -5.03 4.63
CA LEU A 143 -1.77 -4.37 3.32
C LEU A 143 -3.22 -4.18 2.87
N LEU A 144 -3.61 -2.94 2.57
CA LEU A 144 -4.87 -2.61 1.91
C LEU A 144 -4.60 -2.30 0.42
N PRO A 145 -5.08 -3.15 -0.51
CA PRO A 145 -5.13 -2.82 -1.92
C PRO A 145 -6.17 -1.72 -2.21
N GLY A 146 -5.99 -1.00 -3.32
CA GLY A 146 -6.94 0.01 -3.79
C GLY A 146 -8.32 -0.55 -4.21
N LEU A 147 -9.22 0.34 -4.65
CA LEU A 147 -10.67 0.10 -4.84
C LEU A 147 -11.08 -1.18 -5.60
N THR A 148 -10.27 -1.66 -6.54
CA THR A 148 -10.53 -2.93 -7.28
C THR A 148 -9.33 -3.88 -7.25
N GLY A 149 -8.35 -3.60 -6.39
CA GLY A 149 -7.15 -4.37 -6.22
C GLY A 149 -7.34 -5.61 -5.35
N GLY A 150 -6.26 -6.33 -5.11
CA GLY A 150 -6.29 -7.54 -4.30
C GLY A 150 -4.90 -8.08 -3.98
N SER A 151 -4.87 -9.21 -3.28
CA SER A 151 -3.62 -9.88 -2.92
C SER A 151 -2.76 -10.36 -4.10
N ASP A 152 -3.29 -10.36 -5.33
CA ASP A 152 -2.56 -10.66 -6.57
C ASP A 152 -1.89 -9.44 -7.24
N ASP A 153 -2.06 -8.23 -6.71
CA ASP A 153 -1.43 -7.03 -7.28
C ASP A 153 0.09 -7.00 -7.07
N THR A 154 0.83 -6.50 -8.07
CA THR A 154 2.30 -6.52 -8.04
C THR A 154 2.87 -5.73 -6.87
N TYR A 155 2.33 -4.55 -6.56
CA TYR A 155 2.83 -3.70 -5.47
C TYR A 155 2.60 -4.35 -4.10
N VAL A 156 1.43 -4.97 -3.88
CA VAL A 156 1.11 -5.76 -2.68
C VAL A 156 2.12 -6.90 -2.52
N ARG A 157 2.42 -7.62 -3.61
CA ARG A 157 3.32 -8.78 -3.61
C ARG A 157 4.79 -8.42 -3.35
N HIS A 158 5.28 -7.29 -3.87
CA HIS A 158 6.64 -6.78 -3.59
C HIS A 158 6.77 -6.37 -2.12
N MET A 159 5.84 -5.56 -1.61
CA MET A 159 5.84 -5.14 -0.20
C MET A 159 5.75 -6.33 0.76
N LEU A 160 4.86 -7.29 0.45
CA LEU A 160 4.72 -8.54 1.21
C LEU A 160 6.02 -9.34 1.26
N MET A 161 6.71 -9.51 0.14
CA MET A 161 8.00 -10.19 0.09
C MET A 161 9.07 -9.47 0.92
N ARG A 162 9.07 -8.14 0.90
CA ARG A 162 10.05 -7.34 1.63
C ARG A 162 9.80 -7.40 3.15
N ALA A 163 8.57 -7.27 3.61
CA ALA A 163 8.21 -7.44 5.01
C ALA A 163 8.49 -8.87 5.52
N ARG A 164 8.15 -9.89 4.73
CA ARG A 164 8.47 -11.28 5.04
C ARG A 164 9.97 -11.54 5.17
N SER A 165 10.80 -10.87 4.35
CA SER A 165 12.27 -10.93 4.45
C SER A 165 12.83 -10.40 5.78
N LYS A 166 12.05 -9.59 6.51
CA LYS A 166 12.36 -9.08 7.85
C LYS A 166 11.75 -9.93 8.98
N GLY A 167 11.15 -11.07 8.66
CA GLY A 167 10.48 -11.95 9.62
C GLY A 167 9.13 -11.43 10.10
N TRP A 168 8.51 -10.50 9.36
CA TRP A 168 7.19 -9.98 9.68
C TRP A 168 6.10 -10.87 9.09
N ARG A 169 5.02 -11.07 9.83
CA ARG A 169 3.81 -11.74 9.37
C ARG A 169 3.02 -10.76 8.51
N VAL A 170 2.61 -11.17 7.31
CA VAL A 170 1.86 -10.29 6.40
C VAL A 170 0.47 -10.84 6.15
N VAL A 171 -0.51 -9.94 6.17
CA VAL A 171 -1.89 -10.18 5.74
C VAL A 171 -2.30 -9.12 4.74
N VAL A 172 -2.89 -9.56 3.62
CA VAL A 172 -3.60 -8.66 2.72
C VAL A 172 -5.07 -8.66 3.15
N PHE A 173 -5.58 -7.50 3.53
CA PHE A 173 -7.00 -7.30 3.78
C PHE A 173 -7.63 -6.90 2.45
N ASN A 174 -8.41 -7.79 1.84
CA ASN A 174 -9.13 -7.45 0.62
C ASN A 174 -10.41 -6.69 1.00
N SER A 175 -10.57 -5.48 0.50
CA SER A 175 -11.80 -4.68 0.64
C SER A 175 -13.03 -5.48 0.21
N ARG A 176 -14.16 -5.28 0.89
CA ARG A 176 -15.43 -5.97 0.64
C ARG A 176 -15.80 -5.90 -0.85
N GLY A 177 -16.11 -7.03 -1.48
CA GLY A 177 -16.40 -7.14 -2.92
C GLY A 177 -15.15 -7.42 -3.79
N CYS A 178 -13.95 -7.09 -3.29
CA CYS A 178 -12.71 -7.45 -3.98
C CYS A 178 -12.29 -8.88 -3.66
N ALA A 179 -11.51 -9.47 -4.58
CA ALA A 179 -10.97 -10.81 -4.49
C ALA A 179 -12.00 -11.91 -4.09
N GLU A 180 -13.26 -11.80 -4.53
CA GLU A 180 -14.36 -12.76 -4.27
C GLU A 180 -14.92 -12.76 -2.83
N SER A 181 -14.89 -11.62 -2.13
CA SER A 181 -15.52 -11.42 -0.81
C SER A 181 -16.94 -10.79 -0.90
N PRO A 182 -17.89 -11.16 0.00
CA PRO A 182 -19.20 -10.50 0.12
C PRO A 182 -19.19 -9.04 0.63
N VAL A 183 -20.34 -8.34 0.60
CA VAL A 183 -20.47 -6.90 0.95
C VAL A 183 -21.72 -6.62 1.80
N THR A 184 -21.57 -5.81 2.86
CA THR A 184 -22.63 -5.34 3.80
C THR A 184 -22.37 -3.90 4.29
N THR A 185 -22.19 -3.64 5.61
CA THR A 185 -22.24 -2.30 6.24
C THR A 185 -20.87 -1.72 6.65
N PRO A 186 -20.78 -0.40 6.94
CA PRO A 186 -19.58 0.25 7.49
C PRO A 186 -19.74 0.62 8.98
N LYS A 187 -18.76 0.28 9.83
CA LYS A 187 -18.57 0.83 11.19
C LYS A 187 -17.09 0.93 11.55
N GLU A 188 -16.71 2.03 12.21
CA GLU A 188 -15.37 2.25 12.79
C GLU A 188 -15.42 2.13 14.32
N THR A 189 -14.25 2.03 14.97
CA THR A 189 -14.15 1.87 16.44
C THR A 189 -13.08 2.80 17.04
N ASP A 190 -13.39 3.44 18.17
CA ASP A 190 -12.58 4.51 18.80
C ASP A 190 -11.19 4.10 19.33
N LYS A 191 -10.79 2.84 19.21
CA LYS A 191 -9.45 2.36 19.59
C LYS A 191 -8.73 1.82 18.36
N CYS A 192 -7.69 2.52 17.93
CA CYS A 192 -6.81 2.04 16.88
C CYS A 192 -5.66 1.21 17.49
N PRO A 193 -5.60 -0.13 17.28
CA PRO A 193 -4.50 -0.96 17.77
C PRO A 193 -3.23 -0.86 16.89
N LEU A 194 -3.28 -0.07 15.82
CA LEU A 194 -2.18 0.13 14.89
C LEU A 194 -1.09 0.99 15.54
N ALA A 195 0.17 0.62 15.32
CA ALA A 195 1.33 1.40 15.76
C ALA A 195 1.72 2.50 14.76
N GLY A 196 1.18 2.46 13.55
CA GLY A 196 1.32 3.47 12.52
C GLY A 196 0.81 3.00 11.17
N ALA A 197 0.88 3.89 10.19
CA ALA A 197 0.36 3.66 8.85
C ALA A 197 1.23 4.34 7.78
N VAL A 198 1.13 3.83 6.56
CA VAL A 198 1.64 4.44 5.34
C VAL A 198 0.51 4.57 4.33
N SER A 199 0.44 5.70 3.64
CA SER A 199 -0.52 5.98 2.57
C SER A 199 0.25 6.37 1.31
N MET A 200 0.03 5.69 0.19
CA MET A 200 0.75 5.91 -1.07
C MET A 200 -0.21 6.27 -2.19
N CYS A 201 0.05 7.35 -2.96
CA CYS A 201 -0.80 7.76 -4.09
C CYS A 201 -2.30 7.97 -3.76
N ASN A 202 -2.63 8.23 -2.50
CA ASN A 202 -4.01 8.41 -2.05
C ASN A 202 -4.66 9.65 -2.70
N PRO A 203 -5.82 9.53 -3.38
CA PRO A 203 -6.61 10.66 -3.85
C PRO A 203 -7.30 11.36 -2.67
N PHE A 204 -6.54 12.11 -1.87
CA PHE A 204 -6.97 12.74 -0.62
C PHE A 204 -8.29 13.53 -0.73
N ASN A 205 -8.47 14.27 -1.82
CA ASN A 205 -9.70 14.99 -2.12
C ASN A 205 -10.34 14.39 -3.38
N LEU A 206 -11.48 13.72 -3.20
CA LEU A 206 -12.15 12.96 -4.25
C LEU A 206 -12.81 13.88 -5.29
N VAL A 207 -13.25 15.08 -4.90
CA VAL A 207 -13.81 16.08 -5.83
C VAL A 207 -12.72 16.54 -6.81
N ILE A 208 -11.54 16.88 -6.29
CA ILE A 208 -10.34 17.24 -7.07
C ILE A 208 -9.86 16.08 -7.94
N ALA A 209 -9.89 14.85 -7.43
CA ALA A 209 -9.52 13.67 -8.19
C ALA A 209 -10.48 13.43 -9.37
N ASP A 210 -11.80 13.39 -9.11
CA ASP A 210 -12.85 13.22 -10.12
C ASP A 210 -12.76 14.28 -11.23
N GLU A 211 -12.59 15.56 -10.86
CA GLU A 211 -12.37 16.66 -11.82
C GLU A 211 -11.24 16.37 -12.81
N ASP A 212 -10.12 15.79 -12.37
CA ASP A 212 -8.96 15.51 -13.23
C ASP A 212 -9.03 14.12 -13.88
N PHE A 213 -9.78 13.19 -13.31
CA PHE A 213 -9.94 11.82 -13.82
C PHE A 213 -10.68 11.78 -15.17
N HIS A 214 -11.63 12.71 -15.39
CA HIS A 214 -12.35 12.85 -16.67
C HIS A 214 -11.61 13.67 -17.73
N LYS A 215 -10.38 14.14 -17.49
CA LYS A 215 -9.62 15.03 -18.40
C LYS A 215 -8.61 14.27 -19.27
N GLY A 216 -8.65 14.51 -20.58
CA GLY A 216 -7.64 14.05 -21.53
C GLY A 216 -7.43 12.54 -21.50
N PHE A 217 -6.18 12.09 -21.31
CA PHE A 217 -5.83 10.67 -21.24
C PHE A 217 -6.37 9.97 -19.97
N ASN A 218 -6.72 10.69 -18.91
CA ASN A 218 -7.16 10.08 -17.65
C ASN A 218 -8.47 9.27 -17.82
N ASN A 219 -9.30 9.63 -18.79
CA ASN A 219 -10.46 8.87 -19.26
C ASN A 219 -10.18 7.39 -19.57
N VAL A 220 -8.92 7.00 -19.83
CA VAL A 220 -8.53 5.59 -20.01
C VAL A 220 -8.58 4.83 -18.68
N TYR A 221 -8.09 5.41 -17.59
CA TYR A 221 -8.13 4.82 -16.25
C TYR A 221 -9.56 4.76 -15.73
N ASP A 222 -10.32 5.84 -15.89
CA ASP A 222 -11.73 5.92 -15.51
C ASP A 222 -12.56 4.79 -16.13
N ARG A 223 -12.47 4.62 -17.46
CA ARG A 223 -13.17 3.53 -18.18
C ARG A 223 -12.65 2.14 -17.82
N ALA A 224 -11.38 2.01 -17.42
CA ALA A 224 -10.81 0.75 -16.99
C ALA A 224 -11.32 0.36 -15.59
N LEU A 225 -11.30 1.30 -14.65
CA LEU A 225 -11.78 1.13 -13.28
C LEU A 225 -13.30 0.91 -13.24
N ALA A 226 -14.07 1.67 -14.03
CA ALA A 226 -15.50 1.43 -14.24
C ALA A 226 -15.81 0.05 -14.86
N ARG A 227 -14.91 -0.51 -15.69
CA ARG A 227 -15.04 -1.89 -16.18
C ARG A 227 -14.74 -2.90 -15.07
N ALA A 228 -13.74 -2.66 -14.23
CA ALA A 228 -13.43 -3.53 -13.09
C ALA A 228 -14.58 -3.54 -12.07
N LEU A 229 -15.07 -2.37 -11.64
CA LEU A 229 -16.23 -2.21 -10.76
C LEU A 229 -17.48 -2.93 -11.28
N ARG A 230 -17.82 -2.76 -12.56
CA ARG A 230 -18.91 -3.52 -13.20
C ARG A 230 -18.70 -5.03 -13.21
N THR A 231 -17.45 -5.48 -13.33
CA THR A 231 -17.13 -6.91 -13.35
C THR A 231 -17.30 -7.52 -11.97
N ILE A 232 -16.91 -6.79 -10.91
CA ILE A 232 -17.20 -7.13 -9.51
C ILE A 232 -18.71 -7.14 -9.30
N PHE A 233 -19.40 -6.02 -9.59
CA PHE A 233 -20.86 -5.90 -9.42
C PHE A 233 -21.63 -7.05 -10.09
N LYS A 234 -21.29 -7.42 -11.32
CA LYS A 234 -21.96 -8.51 -12.04
C LYS A 234 -21.80 -9.89 -11.41
N LYS A 235 -20.71 -10.15 -10.66
CA LYS A 235 -20.57 -11.38 -9.85
C LYS A 235 -21.49 -11.41 -8.63
N HIS A 236 -21.95 -10.23 -8.19
CA HIS A 236 -22.71 -10.02 -6.96
C HIS A 236 -24.10 -9.40 -7.20
N ALA A 237 -24.58 -9.36 -8.45
CA ALA A 237 -25.82 -8.70 -8.84
C ALA A 237 -27.04 -9.25 -8.09
N LEU A 238 -27.04 -10.54 -7.75
CA LEU A 238 -28.08 -11.20 -6.94
C LEU A 238 -28.24 -10.60 -5.53
N LEU A 239 -27.20 -9.93 -4.99
CA LEU A 239 -27.30 -9.22 -3.70
C LEU A 239 -28.14 -7.93 -3.80
N PHE A 240 -28.46 -7.49 -5.02
CA PHE A 240 -29.23 -6.28 -5.30
C PHE A 240 -30.55 -6.59 -6.03
N GLU A 241 -30.88 -7.88 -6.19
CA GLU A 241 -32.24 -8.31 -6.53
C GLU A 241 -33.13 -8.10 -5.29
N ASP A 242 -34.32 -7.54 -5.50
CA ASP A 242 -35.30 -7.20 -4.46
C ASP A 242 -34.83 -6.23 -3.34
N ILE A 243 -33.70 -5.53 -3.52
CA ILE A 243 -33.33 -4.40 -2.66
C ILE A 243 -34.17 -3.16 -3.01
N ASP A 244 -35.02 -2.75 -2.07
CA ASP A 244 -35.68 -1.44 -2.08
C ASP A 244 -34.67 -0.31 -1.80
N GLY A 245 -34.77 0.80 -2.56
CA GLY A 245 -33.98 2.01 -2.34
C GLY A 245 -33.76 2.82 -3.62
N GLU A 246 -32.94 3.87 -3.54
CA GLU A 246 -32.58 4.72 -4.71
C GLU A 246 -31.59 4.07 -5.69
N TYR A 247 -31.32 2.77 -5.55
CA TYR A 247 -30.32 2.06 -6.35
C TYR A 247 -30.66 2.08 -7.85
N ASN A 248 -29.79 2.68 -8.65
CA ASN A 248 -29.91 2.65 -10.11
C ASN A 248 -29.01 1.54 -10.67
N ILE A 249 -29.45 0.30 -10.44
CA ILE A 249 -28.77 -0.93 -10.90
C ILE A 249 -28.50 -0.91 -12.42
N PRO A 250 -29.42 -0.49 -13.31
CA PRO A 250 -29.13 -0.36 -14.74
C PRO A 250 -27.98 0.61 -15.05
N LYS A 251 -27.86 1.73 -14.31
CA LYS A 251 -26.75 2.67 -14.45
C LYS A 251 -25.44 2.05 -13.95
N ALA A 252 -25.43 1.46 -12.75
CA ALA A 252 -24.24 0.82 -12.20
C ALA A 252 -23.72 -0.33 -13.10
N ALA A 253 -24.60 -1.22 -13.56
CA ALA A 253 -24.26 -2.35 -14.42
C ALA A 253 -23.70 -1.94 -15.81
N ASN A 254 -24.03 -0.73 -16.28
CA ASN A 254 -23.63 -0.21 -17.59
C ASN A 254 -22.67 0.99 -17.52
N ALA A 255 -22.29 1.43 -16.31
CA ALA A 255 -21.40 2.55 -16.01
C ALA A 255 -20.21 2.68 -16.99
N ARG A 256 -20.03 3.87 -17.55
CA ARG A 256 -18.90 4.17 -18.45
C ARG A 256 -17.73 4.78 -17.70
N THR A 257 -18.05 5.50 -16.63
CA THR A 257 -17.12 6.15 -15.69
C THR A 257 -17.27 5.57 -14.29
N VAL A 258 -16.32 5.85 -13.39
CA VAL A 258 -16.43 5.51 -11.97
C VAL A 258 -17.58 6.30 -11.33
N ARG A 259 -17.70 7.59 -11.68
CA ARG A 259 -18.81 8.45 -11.27
C ARG A 259 -20.19 7.94 -11.69
N ASP A 260 -20.32 7.28 -12.84
CA ASP A 260 -21.57 6.60 -13.23
C ASP A 260 -21.92 5.45 -12.28
N PHE A 261 -20.91 4.68 -11.88
CA PHE A 261 -21.05 3.55 -10.96
C PHE A 261 -21.40 4.03 -9.55
N ASP A 262 -20.69 5.06 -9.08
CA ASP A 262 -20.89 5.62 -7.75
C ASP A 262 -22.24 6.29 -7.59
N GLU A 263 -22.71 7.01 -8.60
CA GLU A 263 -24.07 7.58 -8.63
C GLU A 263 -25.17 6.50 -8.69
N GLY A 264 -24.88 5.34 -9.28
CA GLY A 264 -25.86 4.25 -9.39
C GLY A 264 -25.90 3.28 -8.21
N LEU A 265 -24.78 3.11 -7.50
CA LEU A 265 -24.60 2.09 -6.47
C LEU A 265 -23.94 2.65 -5.21
N THR A 266 -22.70 3.14 -5.31
CA THR A 266 -21.84 3.46 -4.16
C THR A 266 -22.47 4.50 -3.24
N ARG A 267 -22.99 5.62 -3.78
CA ARG A 267 -23.63 6.66 -2.97
C ARG A 267 -24.76 6.09 -2.12
N VAL A 268 -25.57 5.20 -2.69
CA VAL A 268 -26.75 4.62 -2.04
C VAL A 268 -26.32 3.62 -0.97
N SER A 269 -25.31 2.79 -1.27
CA SER A 269 -24.69 1.85 -0.31
C SER A 269 -24.11 2.52 0.93
N PHE A 270 -23.68 3.78 0.82
CA PHE A 270 -23.15 4.58 1.94
C PHE A 270 -24.14 5.65 2.46
N GLY A 271 -25.38 5.69 1.97
CA GLY A 271 -26.44 6.60 2.45
C GLY A 271 -26.33 8.06 1.99
N PHE A 272 -25.57 8.35 0.94
CA PHE A 272 -25.41 9.69 0.35
C PHE A 272 -26.47 9.99 -0.73
N LYS A 273 -26.97 11.23 -0.73
CA LYS A 273 -28.04 11.71 -1.62
C LYS A 273 -27.60 11.90 -3.07
N SER A 274 -26.32 12.18 -3.28
CA SER A 274 -25.70 12.39 -4.58
C SER A 274 -24.27 11.87 -4.59
N VAL A 275 -23.69 11.64 -5.77
CA VAL A 275 -22.26 11.32 -5.89
C VAL A 275 -21.37 12.50 -5.44
N ASP A 276 -21.82 13.75 -5.56
CA ASP A 276 -21.10 14.93 -5.06
C ASP A 276 -21.08 15.01 -3.53
N ASP A 277 -22.20 14.66 -2.87
CA ASP A 277 -22.26 14.49 -1.42
C ASP A 277 -21.28 13.38 -0.99
N TYR A 278 -21.27 12.24 -1.69
CA TYR A 278 -20.37 11.13 -1.42
C TYR A 278 -18.89 11.55 -1.52
N TYR A 279 -18.47 12.16 -2.63
CA TYR A 279 -17.08 12.60 -2.84
C TYR A 279 -16.66 13.70 -1.85
N SER A 280 -17.55 14.64 -1.54
CA SER A 280 -17.25 15.71 -0.57
C SER A 280 -17.04 15.15 0.83
N ASN A 281 -17.91 14.24 1.30
CA ASN A 281 -17.85 13.68 2.65
C ASN A 281 -16.87 12.51 2.81
N SER A 282 -16.45 11.87 1.72
CA SER A 282 -15.51 10.73 1.74
C SER A 282 -14.07 11.12 1.37
N SER A 283 -13.79 12.42 1.23
CA SER A 283 -12.44 12.94 1.01
C SER A 283 -11.58 12.78 2.27
N SER A 284 -10.56 11.93 2.21
CA SER A 284 -9.67 11.64 3.34
C SER A 284 -8.79 12.83 3.77
N SER A 285 -8.75 13.92 3.00
CA SER A 285 -8.18 15.21 3.42
C SER A 285 -8.69 15.65 4.78
N ASP A 286 -10.00 15.52 5.00
CA ASP A 286 -10.68 16.11 6.14
C ASP A 286 -10.42 15.33 7.44
N SER A 287 -9.97 14.08 7.31
CA SER A 287 -9.58 13.19 8.40
C SER A 287 -8.13 13.38 8.86
N ILE A 288 -7.26 14.05 8.08
CA ILE A 288 -5.83 14.20 8.44
C ILE A 288 -5.63 14.85 9.81
N LYS A 289 -6.47 15.84 10.16
CA LYS A 289 -6.43 16.51 11.48
C LYS A 289 -6.76 15.59 12.66
N ASN A 290 -7.41 14.45 12.40
CA ASN A 290 -7.84 13.46 13.41
C ASN A 290 -6.87 12.27 13.52
N VAL A 291 -5.76 12.25 12.77
CA VAL A 291 -4.79 11.14 12.80
C VAL A 291 -4.01 11.12 14.12
N CYS A 292 -4.29 10.11 14.95
CA CYS A 292 -3.72 9.94 16.29
C CYS A 292 -2.49 9.00 16.36
N ILE A 293 -2.14 8.32 15.26
CA ILE A 293 -1.00 7.40 15.16
C ILE A 293 -0.03 7.89 14.09
N PRO A 294 1.28 7.56 14.14
CA PRO A 294 2.22 7.90 13.09
C PRO A 294 1.73 7.51 11.69
N LEU A 295 1.67 8.48 10.77
CA LEU A 295 1.25 8.30 9.39
C LEU A 295 2.29 8.88 8.43
N LEU A 296 2.82 8.07 7.52
CA LEU A 296 3.65 8.49 6.39
C LEU A 296 2.82 8.51 5.09
N CYS A 297 2.63 9.69 4.52
CA CYS A 297 2.04 9.89 3.21
C CYS A 297 3.14 9.99 2.15
N ILE A 298 3.08 9.20 1.09
CA ILE A 298 4.00 9.28 -0.06
C ILE A 298 3.19 9.56 -1.33
N GLN A 299 3.55 10.63 -2.04
CA GLN A 299 2.84 11.11 -3.22
C GLN A 299 3.81 11.35 -4.40
N ALA A 300 3.27 11.38 -5.61
CA ALA A 300 3.99 11.81 -6.81
C ALA A 300 3.33 13.08 -7.36
N ASP A 301 4.11 14.13 -7.56
CA ASP A 301 3.60 15.43 -8.04
C ASP A 301 2.95 15.33 -9.42
N ASN A 302 3.42 14.37 -10.24
CA ASN A 302 2.88 14.08 -11.57
C ASN A 302 1.80 12.99 -11.61
N ASP A 303 1.25 12.53 -10.48
CA ASP A 303 0.25 11.45 -10.44
C ASP A 303 -0.98 11.79 -11.30
N PRO A 304 -1.42 10.90 -12.23
CA PRO A 304 -2.58 11.13 -13.08
C PRO A 304 -3.94 10.89 -12.42
N ILE A 305 -4.01 10.26 -11.25
CA ILE A 305 -5.23 9.81 -10.56
C ILE A 305 -5.39 10.50 -9.20
N ALA A 306 -4.30 10.79 -8.49
CA ALA A 306 -4.29 11.54 -7.22
C ALA A 306 -3.57 12.88 -7.39
N PRO A 307 -4.25 13.97 -7.83
CA PRO A 307 -3.60 15.21 -8.20
C PRO A 307 -2.86 15.87 -7.03
N SER A 308 -1.63 16.36 -7.26
CA SER A 308 -0.82 17.06 -6.25
C SER A 308 -1.56 18.23 -5.57
N ARG A 309 -2.46 18.91 -6.30
CA ARG A 309 -3.32 19.99 -5.77
C ARG A 309 -4.34 19.54 -4.71
N GLY A 310 -4.63 18.24 -4.63
CA GLY A 310 -5.53 17.64 -3.63
C GLY A 310 -4.84 17.22 -2.34
N ILE A 311 -3.51 17.32 -2.24
CA ILE A 311 -2.76 16.93 -1.04
C ILE A 311 -2.97 17.99 0.07
N PRO A 312 -3.47 17.60 1.27
CA PRO A 312 -3.75 18.51 2.38
C PRO A 312 -2.47 18.89 3.13
N ARG A 313 -1.56 19.59 2.44
CA ARG A 313 -0.20 19.90 2.92
C ARG A 313 -0.18 20.64 4.26
N GLU A 314 -1.08 21.59 4.47
CA GLU A 314 -1.12 22.37 5.71
C GLU A 314 -1.68 21.55 6.90
N ASP A 315 -2.71 20.71 6.70
CA ASP A 315 -3.22 19.83 7.76
C ASP A 315 -2.19 18.76 8.15
N ILE A 316 -1.47 18.20 7.17
CA ILE A 316 -0.35 17.28 7.41
C ILE A 316 0.74 17.96 8.21
N LYS A 317 1.07 19.22 7.88
CA LYS A 317 2.08 20.04 8.56
C LYS A 317 1.66 20.45 9.97
N ALA A 318 0.37 20.61 10.22
CA ALA A 318 -0.20 20.90 11.53
C ALA A 318 -0.28 19.68 12.45
N ASN A 319 -0.51 18.47 11.90
CA ASN A 319 -0.60 17.25 12.71
C ASN A 319 0.78 16.67 13.06
N SER A 320 1.06 16.54 14.36
CA SER A 320 2.32 16.02 14.91
C SER A 320 2.60 14.54 14.63
N ASN A 321 1.59 13.78 14.18
CA ASN A 321 1.70 12.38 13.79
C ASN A 321 1.90 12.18 12.28
N CYS A 322 1.61 13.18 11.46
CA CYS A 322 1.64 13.09 10.01
C CYS A 322 2.98 13.53 9.43
N LEU A 323 3.40 12.83 8.38
CA LEU A 323 4.58 13.12 7.59
C LEU A 323 4.25 12.94 6.11
N LEU A 324 4.77 13.81 5.24
CA LEU A 324 4.57 13.73 3.79
C LEU A 324 5.92 13.74 3.07
N ILE A 325 6.03 12.90 2.05
CA ILE A 325 7.09 12.90 1.04
C ILE A 325 6.41 13.02 -0.33
N VAL A 326 6.74 14.06 -1.11
CA VAL A 326 6.32 14.18 -2.51
C VAL A 326 7.53 14.06 -3.42
N THR A 327 7.44 13.11 -4.35
CA THR A 327 8.41 12.89 -5.42
C THR A 327 8.03 13.73 -6.65
N PRO A 328 8.98 14.28 -7.42
CA PRO A 328 8.66 15.11 -8.59
C PRO A 328 8.09 14.29 -9.75
N LYS A 329 8.29 12.97 -9.73
CA LYS A 329 7.73 12.00 -10.67
C LYS A 329 7.44 10.68 -9.95
N GLY A 330 6.49 9.92 -10.46
CA GLY A 330 6.17 8.57 -10.00
C GLY A 330 4.91 8.01 -10.67
N GLY A 331 4.08 8.85 -11.30
CA GLY A 331 2.76 8.44 -11.76
C GLY A 331 1.91 7.95 -10.59
N HIS A 332 0.88 7.18 -10.89
CA HIS A 332 0.09 6.46 -9.89
C HIS A 332 0.71 5.09 -9.60
N LEU A 333 1.21 4.88 -8.38
CA LEU A 333 1.91 3.67 -7.89
C LEU A 333 3.07 3.18 -8.79
N GLY A 334 3.62 4.10 -9.59
CA GLY A 334 4.67 3.81 -10.57
C GLY A 334 6.05 3.81 -9.93
N TRP A 335 6.59 4.97 -9.59
CA TRP A 335 7.90 5.18 -8.97
C TRP A 335 9.01 4.33 -9.61
N VAL A 336 9.12 4.43 -10.94
CA VAL A 336 10.14 3.73 -11.73
C VAL A 336 11.44 4.53 -11.62
N ALA A 337 12.10 4.40 -10.47
CA ALA A 337 13.23 5.24 -10.07
C ALA A 337 14.24 4.49 -9.18
N GLY A 338 15.46 5.03 -9.07
CA GLY A 338 16.54 4.42 -8.30
C GLY A 338 17.28 3.31 -9.05
N ASP A 339 18.21 2.65 -8.37
CA ASP A 339 19.23 1.79 -9.00
C ASP A 339 18.68 0.42 -9.46
N GLU A 340 17.56 -0.05 -8.91
CA GLU A 340 16.87 -1.27 -9.38
C GLU A 340 15.91 -1.02 -10.57
N ALA A 341 15.74 0.24 -11.00
CA ALA A 341 14.83 0.57 -12.09
C ALA A 341 15.32 0.04 -13.45
N PRO A 342 14.42 -0.42 -14.34
CA PRO A 342 12.96 -0.30 -14.23
C PRO A 342 12.25 -1.57 -13.73
N PHE A 343 12.96 -2.67 -13.46
CA PHE A 343 12.35 -4.00 -13.23
C PHE A 343 12.30 -4.44 -11.76
N GLY A 344 12.99 -3.74 -10.87
CA GLY A 344 12.97 -3.99 -9.43
C GLY A 344 11.70 -3.50 -8.72
N CYS A 345 11.82 -3.35 -7.40
CA CYS A 345 10.74 -2.82 -6.57
C CYS A 345 10.48 -1.31 -6.85
N PRO A 346 9.28 -0.78 -6.52
CA PRO A 346 9.05 0.66 -6.50
C PRO A 346 10.09 1.38 -5.63
N TRP A 347 10.51 2.59 -6.02
CA TRP A 347 11.45 3.40 -5.22
C TRP A 347 10.98 3.66 -3.78
N THR A 348 9.67 3.58 -3.53
CA THR A 348 9.08 3.74 -2.19
C THR A 348 9.30 2.54 -1.27
N ASP A 349 9.46 1.32 -1.78
CA ASP A 349 9.50 0.10 -0.95
C ASP A 349 10.61 0.12 0.13
N PRO A 350 11.85 0.56 -0.14
CA PRO A 350 12.88 0.72 0.89
C PRO A 350 12.49 1.74 1.98
N ILE A 351 11.91 2.88 1.59
CA ILE A 351 11.54 3.99 2.49
C ILE A 351 10.37 3.59 3.40
N VAL A 352 9.39 2.89 2.83
CA VAL A 352 8.28 2.29 3.59
C VAL A 352 8.84 1.33 4.63
N MET A 353 9.74 0.42 4.26
CA MET A 353 10.34 -0.50 5.22
C MET A 353 11.19 0.21 6.29
N GLU A 354 12.01 1.20 5.93
CA GLU A 354 12.79 2.01 6.90
C GLU A 354 11.85 2.69 7.93
N TYR A 355 10.70 3.19 7.49
CA TYR A 355 9.68 3.79 8.35
C TYR A 355 8.97 2.78 9.26
N LEU A 356 8.54 1.64 8.70
CA LEU A 356 7.88 0.58 9.45
C LEU A 356 8.82 -0.03 10.51
N GLU A 357 10.09 -0.27 10.16
CA GLU A 357 11.12 -0.78 11.09
C GLU A 357 11.46 0.23 12.19
N TYR A 358 11.51 1.52 11.87
CA TYR A 358 11.67 2.56 12.88
C TYR A 358 10.54 2.51 13.93
N LEU A 359 9.28 2.41 13.50
CA LEU A 359 8.13 2.33 14.42
C LEU A 359 8.14 1.05 15.28
N GLN A 360 8.56 -0.08 14.71
CA GLN A 360 8.80 -1.31 15.48
C GLN A 360 9.83 -1.08 16.59
N ASN A 361 10.96 -0.44 16.25
CA ASN A 361 12.06 -0.21 17.19
C ASN A 361 11.71 0.82 18.28
N GLU A 362 10.96 1.88 17.96
CA GLU A 362 10.41 2.82 18.94
C GLU A 362 9.54 2.08 19.97
N LYS A 363 8.54 1.31 19.50
CA LYS A 363 7.65 0.53 20.38
C LYS A 363 8.39 -0.50 21.23
N ASN A 364 9.35 -1.22 20.65
CA ASN A 364 10.16 -2.21 21.38
C ASN A 364 11.01 -1.54 22.47
N SER A 365 11.52 -0.33 22.23
CA SER A 365 12.32 0.43 23.20
C SER A 365 11.46 0.97 24.34
N SER A 366 10.29 1.54 24.04
CA SER A 366 9.31 1.95 25.07
C SER A 366 8.86 0.75 25.93
N THR A 367 8.64 -0.40 25.30
CA THR A 367 8.24 -1.64 25.99
C THR A 367 9.35 -2.13 26.95
N LYS A 368 10.61 -2.16 26.50
CA LYS A 368 11.75 -2.53 27.36
C LYS A 368 11.94 -1.57 28.54
N ASN A 369 11.82 -0.26 28.31
CA ASN A 369 11.94 0.73 29.38
C ASN A 369 10.81 0.58 30.42
N ASN A 370 9.60 0.19 29.99
CA ASN A 370 8.51 -0.11 30.92
C ASN A 370 8.76 -1.42 31.70
N TYR A 371 9.27 -2.49 31.07
CA TYR A 371 9.63 -3.70 31.82
C TYR A 371 10.73 -3.42 32.88
N LEU A 372 11.76 -2.65 32.53
CA LEU A 372 12.81 -2.25 33.47
C LEU A 372 12.29 -1.42 34.66
N SER A 373 11.25 -0.58 34.45
CA SER A 373 10.63 0.16 35.55
C SER A 373 9.66 -0.70 36.38
N TYR A 374 9.00 -1.70 35.78
CA TYR A 374 8.18 -2.67 36.52
C TYR A 374 9.02 -3.67 37.33
N GLU A 375 10.18 -4.11 36.83
CA GLU A 375 11.13 -4.94 37.59
C GLU A 375 11.66 -4.17 38.83
N GLN A 376 11.92 -2.86 38.69
CA GLN A 376 12.27 -1.98 39.81
C GLN A 376 11.12 -1.74 40.80
N GLN A 377 9.87 -2.11 40.45
CA GLN A 377 8.67 -1.95 41.28
C GLN A 377 8.05 -3.30 41.72
N GLY A 378 8.62 -4.44 41.32
CA GLY A 378 8.22 -5.77 41.78
C GLY A 378 6.86 -6.29 41.29
N VAL A 379 6.40 -5.88 40.10
CA VAL A 379 5.08 -6.28 39.55
C VAL A 379 5.25 -7.32 38.43
N SER A 380 4.48 -8.41 38.48
CA SER A 380 4.61 -9.54 37.54
C SER A 380 3.98 -9.31 36.17
N GLU A 381 4.47 -10.05 35.17
CA GLU A 381 4.22 -9.90 33.73
C GLU A 381 2.75 -9.75 33.28
N ALA A 382 2.52 -8.81 32.37
CA ALA A 382 1.38 -8.80 31.44
C ALA A 382 1.89 -8.98 30.01
N SER A 383 1.09 -9.61 29.14
CA SER A 383 1.51 -9.95 27.76
C SER A 383 1.76 -8.71 26.89
N ALA A 384 2.89 -8.68 26.19
CA ALA A 384 3.29 -7.57 25.34
C ALA A 384 2.29 -7.31 24.19
N PRO A 385 1.95 -6.04 23.86
CA PRO A 385 0.94 -5.71 22.85
C PRO A 385 1.49 -5.82 21.43
N HIS A 386 0.84 -6.63 20.59
CA HIS A 386 1.19 -6.87 19.18
C HIS A 386 1.45 -5.57 18.38
N LEU A 387 2.47 -5.56 17.52
CA LEU A 387 2.68 -4.49 16.53
C LEU A 387 1.83 -4.80 15.30
N THR A 388 0.83 -3.97 15.03
CA THR A 388 0.11 -3.97 13.75
C THR A 388 0.45 -2.69 13.01
N VAL A 389 0.94 -2.77 11.78
CA VAL A 389 1.27 -1.59 10.96
C VAL A 389 0.58 -1.72 9.61
N HIS A 390 0.25 -0.59 9.01
CA HIS A 390 -0.70 -0.51 7.90
C HIS A 390 -0.08 0.13 6.66
N VAL A 391 -0.36 -0.40 5.47
CA VAL A 391 -0.04 0.26 4.19
C VAL A 391 -1.29 0.28 3.33
N GLN A 392 -1.73 1.48 2.97
CA GLN A 392 -2.85 1.72 2.06
C GLN A 392 -2.37 2.39 0.78
N THR A 393 -2.86 1.91 -0.36
CA THR A 393 -2.65 2.46 -1.69
C THR A 393 -3.96 2.96 -2.27
#